data_AF-A0ABD2XWQ1-F1
#
_entry.id   AF-A0ABD2XWQ1-F1
#
_cell.length_a   1.000
_cell.length_b   1.000
_cell.length_c   1.000
_cell.angle_alpha   90.00
_cell.angle_beta   90.00
_cell.angle_gamma   90.00
#
_symmetry.space_group_name_H-M   'P 1'
#
loop_
_entity.id
_entity.type
_entity.pdbx_description
1 polymer ?
#
loop_
_entity_poly.entity_id
_entity_poly.type
_entity_poly.pdbx_seq_one_letter_code
_entity_poly.pdbx_strand_id
1 'polypeptide(L)'
;MFPALDFLVQLESLKIAYCGRILDPGLLTLPQNLKKLTLSNFRLPWIHISAVGRLQNLEVLKLLSRSLEGGRWEMKDGEFLKLKYLKLHYEYCSVECL
;
A
#
# COMPACT_ATOMS: atom_id res chain seq x y z
N MET A 1 -1.04 16.04 3.55
CA MET A 1 0.13 15.37 2.95
C MET A 1 0.43 14.13 3.76
N PHE A 2 0.67 12.98 3.13
CA PHE A 2 1.11 11.79 3.85
C PHE A 2 2.57 11.97 4.31
N PRO A 3 2.96 11.58 5.54
CA PRO A 3 4.34 11.76 6.00
C PRO A 3 5.30 10.84 5.22
N ALA A 4 6.50 11.33 4.94
CA ALA A 4 7.57 10.49 4.40
C ALA A 4 8.03 9.50 5.48
N LEU A 5 8.20 8.22 5.13
CA LEU A 5 8.60 7.15 6.06
C LEU A 5 9.85 6.39 5.60
N ASP A 6 10.52 6.85 4.54
CA ASP A 6 11.74 6.26 3.98
C ASP A 6 12.94 6.28 4.94
N PHE A 7 12.96 7.21 5.91
CA PHE A 7 14.00 7.26 6.95
C PHE A 7 13.91 6.09 7.96
N LEU A 8 12.80 5.36 8.01
CA LEU A 8 12.61 4.21 8.89
C LEU A 8 13.29 2.95 8.33
N VAL A 9 14.60 3.02 8.11
CA VAL A 9 15.38 2.03 7.35
C VAL A 9 15.41 0.63 7.98
N GLN A 10 15.12 0.49 9.28
CA GLN A 10 15.06 -0.81 9.96
C GLN A 10 13.64 -1.40 10.01
N LEU A 11 12.63 -0.67 9.52
CA LEU A 11 11.24 -1.10 9.62
C LEU A 11 10.93 -2.21 8.62
N GLU A 12 10.59 -3.39 9.14
CA GLU A 12 10.24 -4.55 8.30
C GLU A 12 8.72 -4.74 8.12
N SER A 13 7.90 -4.15 8.97
CA SER A 13 6.45 -4.31 8.94
C SER A 13 5.74 -2.99 9.17
N LEU A 14 4.87 -2.61 8.24
CA LEU A 14 4.09 -1.38 8.29
C LEU A 14 2.62 -1.67 8.02
N LYS A 15 1.75 -1.14 8.89
CA LYS A 15 0.30 -1.15 8.71
C LYS A 15 -0.20 0.27 8.83
N ILE A 16 -0.95 0.71 7.83
CA ILE A 16 -1.50 2.06 7.81
C ILE A 16 -2.97 1.99 7.43
N ALA A 17 -3.80 2.65 8.22
CA ALA A 17 -5.16 3.00 7.84
C ALA A 17 -5.19 4.51 7.60
N TYR A 18 -5.78 4.93 6.49
CA TYR A 18 -5.89 6.33 6.14
C TYR A 18 -7.34 6.67 5.86
N CYS A 19 -7.89 7.66 6.57
CA CYS A 19 -9.27 8.13 6.40
C CYS A 19 -9.29 9.61 5.99
N GLY A 20 -8.51 9.96 4.96
CA GLY A 20 -8.47 11.32 4.40
C GLY A 20 -8.96 11.39 2.96
N ARG A 21 -8.72 12.53 2.30
CA ARG A 21 -9.00 12.71 0.87
C ARG A 21 -8.07 11.83 0.03
N ILE A 22 -8.43 11.57 -1.22
CA ILE A 22 -7.59 10.83 -2.18
C ILE A 22 -6.14 11.35 -2.11
N LEU A 23 -5.20 10.44 -1.86
CA LEU A 23 -3.80 10.79 -1.75
C LEU A 23 -3.22 11.06 -3.14
N ASP A 24 -2.46 12.14 -3.24
CA ASP A 24 -1.64 12.37 -4.42
C ASP A 24 -0.58 11.25 -4.50
N PRO A 25 -0.52 10.52 -5.61
CA PRO A 25 0.31 9.34 -5.77
C PRO A 25 1.82 9.55 -5.62
N GLY A 26 2.31 10.78 -5.81
CA GLY A 26 3.73 11.10 -5.59
C GLY A 26 4.14 11.11 -4.11
N LEU A 27 3.20 10.97 -3.17
CA LEU A 27 3.42 11.19 -1.74
C LEU A 27 3.65 9.91 -0.92
N LEU A 28 3.48 8.73 -1.52
CA LEU A 28 3.65 7.46 -0.81
C LEU A 28 5.12 7.04 -0.75
N THR A 29 5.83 7.65 0.20
CA THR A 29 7.23 7.36 0.47
C THR A 29 7.33 6.29 1.55
N LEU A 30 7.50 5.03 1.12
CA LEU A 30 7.57 3.85 2.00
C LEU A 30 9.03 3.45 2.31
N PRO A 31 9.32 2.91 3.52
CA PRO A 31 10.61 2.35 3.84
C PRO A 31 10.97 1.15 2.94
N GLN A 32 12.23 1.09 2.49
CA GLN A 32 12.69 0.11 1.48
C GLN A 32 12.86 -1.32 2.02
N ASN A 33 13.07 -1.47 3.33
CA ASN A 33 13.30 -2.77 3.97
C ASN A 33 12.02 -3.49 4.41
N LEU A 34 10.85 -3.00 3.98
CA LEU A 34 9.57 -3.63 4.29
C LEU A 34 9.48 -5.05 3.74
N LYS A 35 9.14 -5.98 4.63
CA LYS A 35 8.73 -7.36 4.34
C LYS A 35 7.21 -7.51 4.37
N LYS A 36 6.52 -6.68 5.15
CA LYS A 36 5.05 -6.74 5.31
C LYS A 36 4.44 -5.35 5.19
N LEU A 37 3.49 -5.20 4.28
CA LEU A 37 2.71 -3.97 4.11
C LEU A 37 1.21 -4.26 4.22
N THR A 38 0.51 -3.44 5.00
CA THR A 38 -0.95 -3.39 5.01
C THR A 38 -1.42 -1.96 4.79
N LEU A 39 -2.21 -1.75 3.75
CA LEU A 39 -2.86 -0.47 3.45
C LEU A 39 -4.37 -0.63 3.59
N SER A 40 -5.02 0.31 4.29
CA SER A 40 -6.47 0.36 4.44
C SER A 40 -7.01 1.76 4.18
N ASN A 41 -8.07 1.84 3.37
CA ASN A 41 -8.85 3.06 3.09
C ASN A 41 -8.07 4.22 2.41
N PHE A 42 -6.97 3.86 1.74
CA PHE A 42 -6.10 4.75 0.98
C PHE A 42 -6.70 5.34 -0.31
N ARG A 43 -7.67 4.65 -0.93
CA ARG A 43 -8.32 5.03 -2.20
C ARG A 43 -7.33 5.38 -3.33
N LEU A 44 -6.20 4.68 -3.39
CA LEU A 44 -5.19 4.97 -4.41
C LEU A 44 -5.63 4.44 -5.77
N PRO A 45 -5.42 5.18 -6.86
CA PRO A 45 -5.57 4.62 -8.19
C PRO A 45 -4.66 3.41 -8.40
N TRP A 46 -5.18 2.35 -9.02
CA TRP A 46 -4.41 1.11 -9.27
C TRP A 46 -3.07 1.30 -9.96
N ILE A 47 -2.94 2.30 -10.84
CA ILE A 47 -1.68 2.63 -11.54
C ILE A 47 -0.52 2.96 -10.58
N HIS A 48 -0.78 3.22 -9.31
CA HIS A 48 0.23 3.58 -8.30
C HIS A 48 0.70 2.42 -7.44
N ILE A 49 0.09 1.24 -7.55
CA ILE A 49 0.57 0.04 -6.86
C ILE A 49 2.01 -0.32 -7.27
N SER A 50 2.48 0.14 -8.44
CA SER A 50 3.87 -0.02 -8.89
C SER A 50 4.90 0.46 -7.86
N ALA A 51 4.61 1.50 -7.07
CA ALA A 51 5.52 1.95 -6.02
C ALA A 51 5.71 0.88 -4.93
N VAL A 52 4.63 0.18 -4.57
CA VAL A 52 4.65 -0.98 -3.67
C VAL A 52 5.36 -2.16 -4.34
N GLY A 53 5.12 -2.35 -5.65
CA GLY A 53 5.76 -3.41 -6.45
C GLY A 53 7.28 -3.33 -6.51
N ARG A 54 7.86 -2.13 -6.35
CA ARG A 54 9.32 -1.93 -6.35
C ARG A 54 10.00 -2.31 -5.03
N LEU A 55 9.24 -2.60 -3.96
CA LEU A 55 9.80 -3.01 -2.68
C LEU A 55 10.39 -4.42 -2.77
N GLN A 56 11.72 -4.48 -2.91
CA GLN A 56 12.47 -5.70 -3.22
C GLN A 56 12.40 -6.79 -2.13
N ASN A 57 12.03 -6.41 -0.90
CA ASN A 57 11.93 -7.33 0.23
C ASN A 57 10.49 -7.67 0.62
N LEU A 58 9.50 -7.14 -0.10
CA LEU A 58 8.10 -7.29 0.28
C LEU A 58 7.62 -8.73 0.05
N GLU A 59 7.28 -9.42 1.14
CA GLU A 59 6.77 -10.79 1.12
C GLU A 59 5.26 -10.86 1.33
N VAL A 60 4.70 -9.90 2.06
CA VAL A 60 3.28 -9.87 2.44
C VAL A 60 2.68 -8.52 2.07
N LEU A 61 1.68 -8.53 1.19
CA LEU A 61 0.87 -7.37 0.86
C LEU A 61 -0.59 -7.61 1.26
N LYS A 62 -1.16 -6.68 2.02
CA LYS A 62 -2.57 -6.66 2.37
C LYS A 62 -3.19 -5.34 1.96
N LEU A 63 -4.19 -5.40 1.11
CA LEU A 63 -4.95 -4.27 0.61
C LEU A 63 -6.37 -4.42 1.14
N LEU A 64 -6.72 -3.59 2.12
CA LEU A 64 -7.96 -3.67 2.87
C LEU A 64 -8.84 -2.46 2.56
N SER A 65 -10.16 -2.62 2.71
CA SER A 65 -11.21 -1.58 2.74
C SER A 65 -10.93 -0.36 1.89
N ARG A 66 -11.30 -0.35 0.60
CA ARG A 66 -11.07 0.80 -0.32
C ARG A 66 -9.62 1.32 -0.31
N SER A 67 -8.63 0.45 -0.16
CA SER A 67 -7.22 0.85 -0.29
C SER A 67 -6.86 1.25 -1.71
N LEU A 68 -7.49 0.64 -2.71
CA LEU A 68 -7.31 0.91 -4.12
C LEU A 68 -8.66 1.18 -4.80
N GLU A 69 -8.66 2.07 -5.78
CA GLU A 69 -9.82 2.46 -6.59
C GLU A 69 -9.43 2.65 -8.07
N GLY A 70 -10.40 2.73 -8.98
CA GLY A 70 -10.16 3.01 -10.39
C GLY A 70 -9.87 1.77 -11.25
N GLY A 71 -9.07 1.97 -12.31
CA GLY A 71 -8.84 1.00 -13.40
C GLY A 71 -8.20 -0.33 -12.99
N ARG A 72 -7.95 -1.23 -13.95
CA ARG A 72 -7.42 -2.57 -13.64
C ARG A 72 -6.00 -2.53 -13.10
N TRP A 73 -5.65 -3.56 -12.31
CA TRP A 73 -4.25 -3.81 -11.95
C TRP A 73 -3.50 -4.41 -13.14
N GLU A 74 -2.42 -3.74 -13.55
CA GLU A 74 -1.45 -4.28 -14.51
C GLU A 74 -0.08 -4.34 -13.84
N MET A 75 0.40 -5.55 -13.56
CA MET A 75 1.76 -5.75 -13.05
C MET A 75 2.77 -5.51 -14.17
N LYS A 76 3.87 -4.84 -13.82
CA LYS A 76 5.01 -4.68 -14.73
C LYS A 76 6.08 -5.71 -14.39
N ASP A 77 6.89 -6.04 -15.39
CA ASP A 77 8.06 -6.91 -15.20
C ASP A 77 8.98 -6.34 -14.12
N GLY A 78 9.44 -7.21 -13.23
CA GLY A 78 10.31 -6.83 -12.11
C GLY A 78 9.60 -6.29 -10.86
N GLU A 79 8.26 -6.25 -10.84
CA GLU A 79 7.49 -5.87 -9.64
C GLU A 79 7.16 -7.09 -8.76
N PHE A 80 7.07 -6.88 -7.45
CA PHE A 80 6.64 -7.85 -6.44
C PHE A 80 7.47 -9.15 -6.41
N LEU A 81 8.78 -9.05 -6.70
CA LEU A 81 9.69 -10.19 -6.88
C LEU A 81 9.73 -11.21 -5.72
N LYS A 82 9.51 -10.77 -4.48
CA LYS A 82 9.51 -11.65 -3.29
C LYS A 82 8.13 -11.86 -2.68
N LEU A 83 7.06 -11.42 -3.35
CA LEU A 83 5.72 -11.49 -2.80
C LEU A 83 5.26 -12.95 -2.69
N LYS A 84 5.00 -13.40 -1.47
CA LYS A 84 4.53 -14.76 -1.14
C LYS A 84 3.06 -14.78 -0.75
N TYR A 85 2.54 -13.66 -0.24
CA TYR A 85 1.18 -13.55 0.24
C TYR A 85 0.54 -12.24 -0.20
N LEU A 86 -0.62 -12.36 -0.85
CA LEU A 86 -1.48 -11.23 -1.22
C LEU A 86 -2.86 -11.42 -0.60
N LYS A 87 -3.34 -10.42 0.13
CA LYS A 87 -4.75 -10.32 0.55
C LYS A 87 -5.37 -9.08 -0.07
N LEU A 88 -6.44 -9.29 -0.83
CA LEU A 88 -7.35 -8.25 -1.29
C LEU A 88 -8.65 -8.43 -0.52
N HIS A 89 -9.05 -7.42 0.25
CA HIS A 89 -10.26 -7.50 1.07
C HIS A 89 -11.01 -6.19 1.02
N TYR A 90 -12.27 -6.27 0.63
CA TYR A 90 -13.15 -5.11 0.56
C TYR A 90 -14.22 -5.25 1.64
N GLU A 91 -14.01 -4.59 2.77
CA GLU A 91 -15.06 -4.38 3.77
C GLU A 91 -15.72 -3.04 3.50
N TYR A 92 -17.06 -3.03 3.52
CA TYR A 92 -17.80 -1.80 3.65
C TYR A 92 -17.42 -1.19 4.99
N CYS A 93 -16.70 -0.05 4.97
CA CYS A 93 -16.54 0.77 6.17
C CYS A 93 -17.92 1.16 6.67
N SER A 94 -18.47 0.41 7.62
CA SER A 94 -19.43 0.92 8.57
C SER A 94 -18.73 2.09 9.27
N VAL A 95 -19.22 3.28 8.99
CA VAL A 95 -18.72 4.56 9.49
C VAL A 95 -18.47 4.49 11.00
N GLU A 96 -17.22 4.71 11.40
CA GLU A 96 -16.83 5.45 12.60
C GLU A 96 -15.30 5.56 12.61
N CYS A 97 -14.80 6.71 12.13
CA CYS A 97 -13.45 7.15 12.46
C CYS A 97 -13.57 7.79 13.85
N LEU A 98 -13.07 7.12 14.89
CA LEU A 98 -12.71 7.73 16.17
C LEU A 98 -11.20 7.98 16.18
#